data_AF-A0A7J9YMT4-F1
#
_entry.id   AF-A0A7J9YMT4-F1
#
_cell.length_a   1.000
_cell.length_b   1.000
_cell.length_c   1.000
_cell.angle_alpha   90.00
_cell.angle_beta   90.00
_cell.angle_gamma   90.00
#
_symmetry.space_group_name_H-M   'P 1'
#
loop_
_entity.id
_entity.type
_entity.pdbx_description
1 polymer ?
#
loop_
_entity_poly.entity_id
_entity_poly.type
_entity_poly.pdbx_seq_one_letter_code
_entity_poly.pdbx_strand_id
1 'polypeptide(L)' 'EVVPDHVHLFVRVRPADMPAEVVRKFNGRTARVRRQEFRWLAKSKVLWSKSYFGASVGYVSEATVRRYNEHQWDAVA' A
#
# COMPACT_ATOMS: atom_id res chain seq x y z
N GLU A 1 -4.44 -1.91 10.79
CA GLU A 1 -4.91 -1.41 12.10
C GLU A 1 -5.40 0.02 11.94
N VAL A 2 -6.50 0.39 12.60
CA VAL A 2 -7.04 1.75 12.60
C VAL A 2 -6.80 2.33 13.99
N VAL A 3 -6.11 3.45 14.04
CA VAL A 3 -5.78 4.22 15.26
C VAL A 3 -6.53 5.56 15.15
N PRO A 4 -6.85 6.27 16.26
CA PRO A 4 -7.67 7.48 16.17
C PRO A 4 -7.19 8.57 15.20
N ASP A 5 -5.87 8.68 14.99
CA ASP A 5 -5.23 9.71 14.17
C ASP A 5 -4.50 9.18 12.92
N HIS A 6 -4.28 7.86 12.80
CA HIS A 6 -3.60 7.26 11.66
C HIS A 6 -4.04 5.81 11.39
N VAL A 7 -3.67 5.27 10.23
CA VAL A 7 -4.01 3.89 9.83
C VAL A 7 -2.75 3.17 9.37
N HIS A 8 -2.56 1.95 9.85
CA HIS A 8 -1.54 1.02 9.40
C HIS A 8 -2.14 0.00 8.44
N LEU A 9 -1.59 -0.13 7.24
CA LEU A 9 -2.03 -1.09 6.23
C LEU A 9 -0.86 -2.00 5.85
N PHE A 10 -1.08 -3.31 5.93
CA PHE A 10 -0.24 -4.29 5.24
C PHE A 10 -0.86 -4.58 3.88
N VAL A 11 -0.14 -4.26 2.82
CA VAL A 11 -0.64 -4.41 1.45
C VAL A 11 0.36 -5.19 0.61
N ARG A 12 -0.15 -6.11 -0.20
CA ARG A 12 0.63 -6.74 -1.27
C ARG A 12 0.46 -5.91 -2.54
N VAL A 13 1.56 -5.43 -3.08
CA VAL A 13 1.60 -4.64 -4.32
C VAL A 13 2.45 -5.38 -5.35
N ARG A 14 2.25 -5.10 -6.65
CA ARG A 14 3.11 -5.68 -7.68
C ARG A 14 4.44 -4.92 -7.72
N PRO A 15 5.53 -5.54 -8.20
CA PRO A 15 6.83 -4.87 -8.31
C PRO A 15 6.79 -3.56 -9.12
N ALA A 16 5.90 -3.47 -10.12
CA ALA A 16 5.73 -2.28 -10.95
C ALA A 16 4.87 -1.17 -10.31
N ASP A 17 4.19 -1.45 -9.19
CA ASP A 17 3.34 -0.47 -8.54
C ASP A 17 4.19 0.48 -7.67
N MET A 18 4.11 1.78 -7.92
CA MET A 18 4.82 2.78 -7.12
C MET A 18 4.14 2.96 -5.74
N PRO A 19 4.86 2.91 -4.61
CA PRO A 19 4.25 3.07 -3.27
C PRO A 19 3.42 4.35 -3.12
N ALA A 20 3.92 5.48 -3.63
CA ALA A 20 3.22 6.76 -3.58
C ALA A 20 1.88 6.74 -4.34
N GLU A 21 1.81 6.03 -5.46
CA GLU A 21 0.58 5.86 -6.25
C GLU A 21 -0.46 5.03 -5.48
N VAL A 22 -0.01 3.95 -4.83
CA VAL A 22 -0.86 3.09 -4.02
C VAL A 22 -1.49 3.88 -2.87
N VAL A 23 -0.68 4.64 -2.13
CA VAL A 23 -1.18 5.49 -1.04
C VAL A 23 -2.13 6.56 -1.56
N ARG A 24 -1.80 7.23 -2.69
CA ARG A 24 -2.69 8.23 -3.28
C ARG A 24 -4.06 7.64 -3.61
N LYS A 25 -4.11 6.44 -4.17
CA LYS A 25 -5.36 5.74 -4.50
C LYS A 25 -6.16 5.40 -3.23
N PHE A 26 -5.50 4.87 -2.19
CA PHE A 26 -6.16 4.58 -0.91
C PHE A 26 -6.73 5.84 -0.27
N ASN A 27 -5.90 6.88 -0.08
CA ASN A 27 -6.32 8.11 0.58
C ASN A 27 -7.42 8.82 -0.21
N GLY A 28 -7.30 8.88 -1.54
CA GLY A 28 -8.30 9.50 -2.41
C GLY A 28 -9.65 8.76 -2.38
N ARG A 29 -9.64 7.43 -2.53
CA ARG A 29 -10.86 6.62 -2.52
C ARG A 29 -11.56 6.66 -1.17
N THR A 30 -10.82 6.46 -0.09
CA THR A 30 -11.39 6.47 1.27
C THR A 30 -11.91 7.85 1.64
N ALA A 31 -11.19 8.93 1.32
CA ALA A 31 -11.68 10.28 1.56
C ALA A 31 -12.98 10.58 0.80
N ARG A 32 -13.12 10.07 -0.44
CA ARG A 32 -14.38 10.19 -1.19
C ARG A 32 -15.52 9.43 -0.52
N VAL A 33 -15.31 8.16 -0.21
CA VAL A 33 -16.34 7.30 0.39
C VAL A 33 -16.77 7.84 1.76
N ARG A 34 -15.82 8.26 2.60
CA ARG A 34 -16.12 8.80 3.93
C ARG A 34 -16.87 10.13 3.90
N ARG A 35 -16.62 10.99 2.91
CA ARG A 35 -17.42 12.21 2.72
C ARG A 35 -18.85 11.91 2.25
N GLN A 36 -19.06 10.82 1.52
CA GLN A 36 -20.40 10.39 1.09
C GLN A 36 -21.17 9.76 2.27
N GLU A 37 -20.47 9.02 3.13
CA GLU A 37 -21.05 8.35 4.30
C GLU A 37 -21.33 9.34 5.45
N PHE A 38 -20.39 10.23 5.74
CA PHE A 38 -20.46 11.12 6.90
C PHE A 38 -20.58 12.59 6.48
N ARG A 39 -21.79 13.14 6.55
CA ARG A 39 -22.07 14.52 6.09
C ARG A 39 -21.25 15.59 6.82
N TRP A 40 -20.86 15.38 8.08
CA TRP A 40 -20.00 16.32 8.80
C TRP A 40 -18.58 16.39 8.23
N LEU A 41 -18.10 15.34 7.56
CA LEU A 41 -16.80 15.33 6.89
C LEU A 41 -16.84 15.97 5.49
N ALA A 42 -18.03 16.19 4.92
CA ALA A 42 -18.18 16.74 3.56
C ALA A 42 -17.52 18.11 3.38
N LYS A 43 -17.51 18.94 4.44
CA LYS A 43 -16.89 20.27 4.45
C LYS A 43 -15.39 20.25 4.75
N SER A 44 -14.82 19.12 5.17
CA SER A 44 -13.40 19.04 5.48
C SER A 44 -12.55 19.07 4.21
N LYS A 45 -11.65 20.06 4.13
CA LYS A 45 -10.70 20.22 3.02
C LYS A 45 -9.69 19.07 2.96
N VAL A 46 -9.30 18.52 4.12
CA VAL A 46 -8.26 17.49 4.23
C VAL A 46 -8.71 16.40 5.20
N LEU A 47 -8.76 15.15 4.74
CA LEU A 47 -9.05 13.98 5.57
C LEU A 47 -7.81 13.14 5.89
N TRP A 48 -6.81 13.19 5.02
CA TRP A 48 -5.55 12.48 5.18
C TRP A 48 -4.40 13.47 5.12
N SER A 49 -3.37 13.24 5.92
CA SER A 49 -2.09 13.94 5.74
C SER A 49 -1.58 13.73 4.32
N LYS A 50 -0.84 14.72 3.80
CA LYS A 50 -0.15 14.61 2.51
C LYS A 50 1.02 13.62 2.58
N SER A 51 1.55 13.39 3.77
CA SER A 51 2.66 12.49 4.03
C SER A 51 2.17 11.07 4.31
N TYR A 52 3.04 10.09 4.07
CA TYR A 52 2.84 8.70 4.43
C TYR A 52 4.15 8.07 4.89
N PHE A 53 4.05 6.98 5.64
CA PHE A 53 5.18 6.12 5.98
C PHE A 53 5.02 4.77 5.27
N GLY A 54 6.10 4.23 4.75
CA GLY A 54 6.11 2.94 4.07
C GLY A 54 7.42 2.21 4.32
N ALA A 55 7.31 0.92 4.64
CA ALA A 55 8.44 0.02 4.82
C ALA A 55 8.13 -1.31 4.12
N SER A 56 9.14 -1.93 3.52
CA SER A 56 9.02 -3.29 3.02
C SER A 56 8.93 -4.26 4.21
N VAL A 57 8.10 -5.29 4.05
CA VAL A 57 7.91 -6.32 5.07
C VAL A 57 7.87 -7.65 4.35
N GLY A 58 8.74 -8.56 4.76
CA GLY A 58 8.86 -9.88 4.16
C GLY A 58 9.91 -10.71 4.86
N TYR A 59 9.66 -12.01 4.96
CA TYR A 59 10.67 -12.99 5.31
C TYR A 59 11.19 -13.60 4.01
N VAL A 60 12.37 -13.18 3.57
CA VAL A 60 13.05 -13.78 2.43
C VAL A 60 14.11 -14.73 2.98
N SER A 61 13.92 -16.03 2.81
CA SER A 61 14.93 -17.03 3.19
C SER A 61 15.96 -17.21 2.06
N GLU A 62 17.19 -17.59 2.42
CA GLU A 62 18.24 -17.94 1.44
C GLU A 62 17.73 -18.99 0.43
N ALA A 63 17.00 -20.00 0.91
CA ALA A 63 16.42 -21.04 0.07
C ALA A 63 15.45 -20.47 -0.99
N THR A 64 14.69 -19.43 -0.65
CA THR A 64 13.76 -18.77 -1.59
C THR A 64 14.52 -18.03 -2.68
N VAL A 65 15.61 -17.35 -2.32
CA VAL A 65 16.47 -16.64 -3.29
C VAL A 65 17.20 -17.62 -4.19
N ARG A 66 17.77 -18.69 -3.62
CA ARG A 66 18.48 -19.73 -4.37
C ARG A 66 17.56 -20.38 -5.41
N ARG A 67 16.36 -20.80 -5.00
CA ARG A 67 15.36 -21.38 -5.90
C ARG A 67 14.96 -20.41 -7.02
N TYR A 68 14.81 -19.13 -6.73
CA TYR A 68 14.54 -18.12 -7.75
C TYR A 68 15.67 -18.03 -8.77
N ASN A 69 16.93 -17.99 -8.32
CA ASN A 69 18.10 -17.92 -9.20
C ASN A 69 18.27 -19.16 -10.08
N GLU A 70 18.08 -20.36 -9.50
CA GLU A 70 18.22 -21.64 -10.21
C GLU A 70 17.19 -21.76 -11.35
N HIS A 71 15.94 -21.37 -11.11
CA HIS A 71 14.87 -21.47 -12.11
C HIS A 71 14.72 -20.24 -13.02
N GLN A 72 15.53 -19.19 -12.82
CA GLN A 72 15.39 -17.93 -13.56
C GLN A 72 15.65 -18.13 -15.07
N TRP A 73 16.49 -19.10 -15.43
CA TRP A 73 16.90 -19.37 -16.81
C TRP A 73 16.11 -20.50 -17.48
N ASP A 74 15.41 -21.34 -16.70
CA ASP A 74 14.65 -22.49 -17.21
C ASP A 74 13.50 -22.10 -18.16
N ALA A 75 12.95 -20.88 -18.01
CA ALA A 75 11.86 -20.38 -18.86
C ALA A 75 12.36 -19.75 -20.18
N VAL A 76 13.68 -19.62 -20.37
CA VAL A 76 14.30 -19.00 -21.56
C VAL A 76 14.95 -20.06 -22.47
N ALA A 77 15.06 -21.31 -22.01
CA ALA A 77 15.50 -22.48 -22.79
C ALA A 77 14.31 -23.19 -23.44
#